data_AF-A0A545TPX3-F1
#
_entry.id   AF-A0A545TPX3-F1
#
_cell.length_a   1.000
_cell.length_b   1.000
_cell.length_c   1.000
_cell.angle_alpha   90.00
_cell.angle_beta   90.00
_cell.angle_gamma   90.00
#
_symmetry.space_group_name_H-M   'P 1'
#
loop_
_entity.id
_entity.type
_entity.pdbx_description
1 polymer ?
#
loop_
_entity_poly.entity_id
_entity_poly.type
_entity_poly.pdbx_seq_one_letter_code
_entity_poly.pdbx_strand_id
1 'polypeptide(L)' 'MRKLVAFLICGIVLVSAGSAQAYVGPGLGLGAIGAVLGVVLSVILALFAIFWYPLKRMFKKKAPPPPGKTEKEA' A
#
# COMPACT_ATOMS: atom_id res chain seq x y z
N MET A 1 -39.37 17.31 -38.05
CA MET A 1 -39.73 16.89 -36.67
C MET A 1 -38.60 16.13 -35.96
N ARG A 2 -37.97 15.11 -36.58
CA ARG A 2 -36.90 14.31 -35.94
C ARG A 2 -35.66 15.12 -35.48
N LYS A 3 -35.27 16.15 -36.22
CA LYS A 3 -34.17 17.07 -35.88
C LYS A 3 -34.50 17.97 -34.68
N LEU A 4 -35.77 18.34 -34.55
CA LEU A 4 -36.28 19.16 -33.44
C LEU A 4 -36.35 18.34 -32.14
N VAL A 5 -36.79 17.09 -32.25
CA VAL A 5 -36.77 16.12 -31.15
C VAL A 5 -35.33 15.85 -30.69
N ALA A 6 -34.39 15.64 -31.63
CA ALA A 6 -32.99 15.47 -31.30
C ALA A 6 -32.39 16.72 -30.60
N PHE A 7 -32.78 17.92 -31.05
CA PHE A 7 -32.36 19.17 -30.43
C PHE A 7 -32.89 19.34 -29.00
N LEU A 8 -34.17 19.00 -28.78
CA LEU A 8 -34.78 19.02 -27.44
C LEU A 8 -34.16 17.99 -26.49
N ILE A 9 -33.92 16.77 -26.97
CA ILE A 9 -33.24 15.73 -26.18
C ILE A 9 -31.82 16.16 -25.80
N CYS A 10 -31.07 16.74 -26.74
CA CYS A 10 -29.73 17.26 -26.47
C CYS A 10 -29.75 18.38 -25.42
N GLY A 11 -30.71 19.31 -25.53
CA GLY A 11 -30.90 20.38 -24.54
C GLY A 11 -31.23 19.86 -23.14
N ILE A 12 -32.06 18.82 -23.03
CA ILE A 12 -32.41 18.18 -21.75
C ILE A 12 -31.18 17.51 -21.12
N VAL A 13 -30.37 16.81 -21.93
CA VAL A 13 -29.14 16.15 -21.44
C VAL A 13 -28.14 17.18 -20.93
N LEU A 14 -27.98 18.31 -21.63
CA LEU A 14 -27.07 19.37 -21.20
C LEU A 14 -27.51 20.06 -19.91
N VAL A 15 -28.82 20.25 -19.69
CA VAL A 15 -29.37 20.79 -18.44
C VAL A 15 -29.22 19.81 -17.28
N SER A 16 -29.19 18.50 -17.55
CA SER A 16 -29.00 17.47 -16.53
C SER A 16 -27.55 17.30 -16.05
N ALA A 17 -26.60 18.09 -16.57
CA ALA A 17 -25.22 18.09 -16.12
C ALA A 17 -25.12 18.64 -14.68
N GLY A 18 -25.25 17.74 -13.70
CA GLY A 18 -25.16 18.07 -12.28
C GLY A 18 -23.77 18.57 -11.86
N SER A 19 -23.73 19.30 -10.76
CA SER A 19 -22.49 19.84 -10.18
C SER A 19 -21.49 18.73 -9.88
N ALA A 20 -20.26 18.86 -10.37
CA ALA A 20 -19.18 17.95 -10.03
C ALA A 20 -18.97 17.95 -8.51
N GLN A 21 -19.26 16.82 -7.84
CA GLN A 21 -18.95 16.58 -6.43
C GLN A 21 -17.44 16.38 -6.26
N ALA A 22 -16.65 17.35 -6.72
CA ALA A 22 -15.20 17.34 -6.68
C ALA A 22 -14.65 17.60 -5.27
N TYR A 23 -15.51 18.03 -4.34
CA TYR A 23 -15.14 18.16 -2.94
C TYR A 23 -15.25 16.83 -2.23
N VAL A 24 -14.10 16.17 -2.09
CA VAL A 24 -13.93 15.10 -1.13
C VAL A 24 -13.82 15.77 0.25
N GLY A 25 -14.80 15.52 1.13
CA GLY A 25 -14.80 16.06 2.48
C GLY A 25 -13.47 15.79 3.21
N PRO A 26 -13.05 16.67 4.14
CA PRO A 26 -11.69 16.65 4.69
C PRO A 26 -11.35 15.33 5.38
N GLY A 27 -12.35 14.64 5.95
CA GLY A 27 -12.18 13.32 6.54
C GLY A 27 -11.87 12.21 5.53
N LEU A 28 -12.51 12.22 4.36
CA LEU A 28 -12.27 11.21 3.32
C LEU A 28 -10.93 11.46 2.62
N GLY A 29 -10.55 12.73 2.42
CA GLY A 29 -9.22 13.12 1.92
C GLY A 29 -8.10 12.69 2.86
N LEU A 30 -8.23 12.98 4.16
CA LEU A 30 -7.28 12.53 5.18
C LEU A 30 -7.20 10.99 5.26
N GLY A 31 -8.34 10.31 5.18
CA GLY A 31 -8.40 8.85 5.17
C GLY A 31 -7.67 8.25 3.96
N ALA A 32 -7.88 8.80 2.76
CA ALA A 32 -7.18 8.37 1.55
C ALA A 32 -5.66 8.57 1.66
N ILE A 33 -5.21 9.73 2.16
CA ILE A 33 -3.78 10.00 2.39
C ILE A 33 -3.22 9.01 3.42
N GLY A 34 -3.92 8.79 4.53
CA GLY A 34 -3.52 7.84 5.57
C GLY A 34 -3.39 6.41 5.05
N ALA A 35 -4.34 5.96 4.22
CA ALA A 35 -4.30 4.63 3.61
C ALA A 35 -3.10 4.48 2.66
N VAL A 36 -2.86 5.46 1.79
CA VAL A 36 -1.72 5.47 0.86
C VAL A 36 -0.40 5.44 1.64
N LEU A 37 -0.25 6.31 2.63
CA LEU A 37 0.94 6.34 3.48
C LEU A 37 1.13 5.03 4.24
N GLY A 38 0.05 4.45 4.78
CA GLY A 38 0.09 3.17 5.49
C GLY A 38 0.59 2.03 4.60
N VAL A 39 0.09 1.93 3.36
CA VAL A 39 0.55 0.92 2.39
C VAL A 39 2.02 1.15 2.03
N VAL A 40 2.41 2.38 1.70
CA VAL A 40 3.80 2.71 1.34
C VAL A 40 4.75 2.37 2.49
N LEU A 41 4.42 2.78 3.72
CA LEU A 41 5.21 2.47 4.90
C LEU A 41 5.28 0.96 5.15
N SER A 42 4.20 0.21 4.96
CA SER A 42 4.17 -1.24 5.09
C SER A 42 5.11 -1.92 4.10
N VAL A 43 5.12 -1.48 2.83
CA VAL A 43 6.03 -1.99 1.81
C VAL A 43 7.49 -1.71 2.17
N ILE A 44 7.80 -0.48 2.60
CA ILE A 44 9.15 -0.12 3.04
C ILE A 44 9.57 -1.00 4.21
N LEU A 45 8.73 -1.17 5.23
CA LEU A 45 9.01 -2.04 6.38
C LEU A 45 9.25 -3.49 5.96
N ALA A 46 8.45 -4.02 5.04
CA ALA A 46 8.62 -5.37 4.51
C ALA A 46 9.97 -5.54 3.83
N LEU A 47 10.40 -4.57 3.01
CA LEU A 47 11.72 -4.57 2.39
C LEU A 47 12.82 -4.54 3.47
N PHE A 48 12.73 -3.62 4.44
CA PHE A 48 13.69 -3.56 5.54
C PHE A 48 13.78 -4.86 6.33
N ALA A 49 12.66 -5.53 6.60
CA ALA A 49 12.63 -6.81 7.29
C ALA A 49 13.36 -7.91 6.48
N ILE A 50 13.14 -7.95 5.16
CA ILE A 50 13.81 -8.88 4.25
C ILE A 50 15.32 -8.64 4.23
N PHE A 51 15.78 -7.39 4.24
CA PHE A 51 17.21 -7.06 4.27
C PHE A 51 17.85 -7.26 5.65
N TRP A 52 17.13 -6.98 6.73
CA TRP A 52 17.66 -7.06 8.09
C TRP A 52 17.86 -8.51 8.56
N TYR A 53 16.96 -9.41 8.18
CA TYR A 53 17.05 -10.83 8.56
C TYR A 53 18.36 -11.53 8.14
N PRO A 54 18.79 -11.48 6.86
CA PRO A 54 20.05 -12.11 6.43
C PRO A 54 21.26 -11.41 7.06
N LEU A 55 21.24 -10.08 7.17
CA LEU A 55 22.32 -9.32 7.78
C LEU A 55 22.53 -9.73 9.23
N LYS A 56 21.44 -9.77 10.01
CA LYS A 56 21.47 -10.22 11.41
C LYS A 56 21.88 -11.69 11.53
N ARG A 57 21.53 -12.55 10.56
CA ARG A 57 21.93 -13.96 10.54
C ARG A 57 23.42 -14.13 10.30
N MET A 58 24.02 -13.35 9.41
CA MET A 58 25.46 -13.40 9.14
C MET A 58 26.29 -12.94 10.34
N PHE A 59 25.78 -12.00 11.13
CA PHE A 59 26.46 -11.53 12.34
C PHE A 59 26.33 -12.48 13.56
N LYS A 60 25.45 -13.50 13.51
CA LYS A 60 25.47 -14.57 14.51
C LYS A 60 26.64 -15.53 14.23
N LYS A 61 27.82 -15.18 14.75
CA LYS A 61 28.95 -16.11 14.89
C LYS A 61 28.47 -17.33 15.68
N LYS A 62 28.60 -18.54 15.11
CA LYS A 62 28.43 -19.78 15.87
C LYS A 62 29.39 -19.73 17.05
N ALA A 63 28.85 -19.75 18.28
CA ALA A 63 29.70 -19.94 19.44
C ALA A 63 30.44 -21.27 19.26
N PRO A 64 31.77 -21.32 19.47
CA PRO A 64 32.51 -22.57 19.38
C PRO A 64 31.90 -23.59 20.35
N PRO A 65 31.83 -24.89 19.96
CA PRO A 65 31.31 -25.91 20.84
C PRO A 65 32.08 -25.90 22.18
N PRO A 66 31.39 -26.08 23.32
CA PRO A 66 32.05 -26.04 24.63
C PRO A 66 33.16 -27.11 24.71
N PRO A 67 34.35 -26.77 25.22
CA PRO A 67 35.46 -27.71 25.31
C PRO A 67 35.12 -28.81 26.32
N GLY A 68 35.16 -30.08 25.88
CA GLY A 68 35.06 -31.23 26.79
C GLY A 68 34.15 -32.40 26.38
N LYS A 69 33.64 -32.47 25.14
CA LYS A 69 32.79 -33.59 24.69
C LYS A 69 33.43 -34.56 23.69
N THR A 70 34.73 -34.45 23.43
CA THR A 70 35.40 -35.27 22.39
C THR A 70 36.10 -36.53 22.93
N GLU A 71 36.07 -36.79 24.24
CA GLU A 71 36.93 -37.81 24.84
C GLU A 71 36.21 -38.97 25.56
N LYS A 72 34.87 -39.11 25.41
CA LYS A 72 34.13 -40.16 26.15
C LYS A 72 33.43 -41.25 25.32
N GLU A 73 33.68 -41.34 24.01
CA GLU A 73 33.03 -42.34 23.14
C GLU A 73 34.00 -43.15 22.25
N ALA A 74 35.27 -43.31 22.65
CA ALA A 74 36.22 -44.22 22.00
C ALA A 74 36.59 -45.39 22.93
#